data_AF-A0A954PKR5-F1
#
_entry.id   AF-A0A954PKR5-F1
#
_cell.length_a   1.000
_cell.length_b   1.000
_cell.length_c   1.000
_cell.angle_alpha   90.00
_cell.angle_beta   90.00
_cell.angle_gamma   90.00
#
_symmetry.space_group_name_H-M   'P 1'
#
loop_
_entity.id
_entity.type
_entity.pdbx_description
1 polymer ?
#
loop_
_entity_poly.entity_id
_entity_poly.type
_entity_poly.pdbx_seq_one_letter_code
_entity_poly.pdbx_strand_id
1 'polypeptide(L)'
;TRPFEGLVATLLSAALLWLLWGDRGCLPKLQLALRATAVAAVPVAGALSLIALQNYAISGQISRMPYALHEQQYGVAPLFVFGQPQVPAIERGDDLPATIRAYHHGWSLQSYQQRAGLTGWLRGVREACWTLASYWVALALIPLLTAAYWLPFRLPRLLALAVAIQLLLSSSVCWIFPHYLSPVVPWLAALTVLGFRRILRAFRQPACGLPRPRLRTAHYASGVLLAQSILLALAVGPLRNGPQREWALRRAAIEAGLSKLEGRHLVLVKYAAEHNVHQEWVYNGADLARGKVLWARDERRDWNQRLAEQYADDRFIWTLAPDQPEAKPRLIPAPHKNQPSGNPSPLR
;
A
#
# COMPACT_ATOMS: atom_id res chain seq x y z
N THR A 1 3.27 -2.76 -5.92
CA THR A 1 2.05 -2.12 -6.47
C THR A 1 1.02 -3.18 -6.80
N ARG A 2 -0.26 -2.84 -6.92
CA ARG A 2 -1.31 -3.79 -7.34
C ARG A 2 -1.17 -4.15 -8.83
N PRO A 3 -1.77 -5.28 -9.27
CA PRO A 3 -1.69 -5.72 -10.66
C PRO A 3 -2.17 -4.67 -11.67
N PHE A 4 -3.27 -3.97 -11.39
CA PHE A 4 -3.81 -2.94 -12.27
C PHE A 4 -2.84 -1.77 -12.47
N GLU A 5 -2.42 -1.09 -11.40
CA GLU A 5 -1.52 0.06 -11.49
C GLU A 5 -0.14 -0.34 -12.02
N GLY A 6 0.34 -1.54 -11.70
CA GLY A 6 1.58 -2.10 -12.24
C GLY A 6 1.49 -2.37 -13.75
N LEU A 7 0.38 -2.91 -14.24
CA LEU A 7 0.14 -3.13 -15.66
C LEU A 7 0.12 -1.80 -16.42
N VAL A 8 -0.63 -0.81 -15.93
CA VAL A 8 -0.67 0.54 -16.53
C VAL A 8 0.75 1.12 -16.61
N ALA A 9 1.51 1.07 -15.52
CA ALA A 9 2.87 1.58 -15.50
C ALA A 9 3.82 0.83 -16.46
N THR A 10 3.63 -0.48 -16.60
CA THR A 10 4.40 -1.31 -17.53
C THR A 10 4.09 -0.93 -18.99
N LEU A 11 2.81 -0.81 -19.34
CA LEU A 11 2.38 -0.43 -20.69
C LEU A 11 2.84 0.99 -21.05
N LEU A 12 2.68 1.93 -20.12
CA LEU A 12 3.16 3.31 -20.31
C LEU A 12 4.69 3.34 -20.45
N SER A 13 5.43 2.58 -19.65
CA SER A 13 6.89 2.50 -19.77
C SER A 13 7.34 1.89 -21.11
N ALA A 14 6.65 0.84 -21.58
CA ALA A 14 6.92 0.25 -22.89
C ALA A 14 6.64 1.24 -24.03
N ALA A 15 5.52 1.96 -23.96
CA ALA A 15 5.17 3.01 -24.92
C ALA A 15 6.20 4.15 -24.91
N LEU A 16 6.63 4.59 -23.72
CA LEU A 16 7.68 5.59 -23.57
C LEU A 16 8.98 5.13 -24.22
N LEU A 17 9.47 3.92 -23.92
CA LEU A 17 10.69 3.38 -24.52
C LEU A 17 10.58 3.33 -26.05
N TRP A 18 9.44 2.85 -26.58
CA TRP A 18 9.19 2.80 -28.02
C TRP A 18 9.24 4.18 -28.70
N LEU A 19 8.64 5.19 -28.06
CA LEU A 19 8.62 6.58 -28.52
C LEU A 19 9.99 7.27 -28.39
N LEU A 20 10.77 6.90 -27.37
CA LEU A 20 12.06 7.51 -27.04
C LEU A 20 13.24 6.90 -27.79
N TRP A 21 13.12 5.67 -28.30
CA TRP A 21 14.11 5.06 -29.20
C TRP A 21 14.10 5.69 -30.62
N GLY A 22 13.83 7.01 -30.72
CA GLY A 22 13.71 7.79 -31.96
C GLY A 22 14.92 7.67 -32.90
N ASP A 23 14.63 7.84 -34.19
CA ASP A 23 15.47 7.66 -35.42
C ASP A 23 15.76 6.22 -35.85
N ARG A 24 15.42 5.22 -35.03
CA ARG A 24 15.52 3.82 -35.42
C ARG A 24 14.29 3.37 -36.22
N GLY A 25 14.51 2.66 -37.34
CA GLY A 25 13.43 1.93 -38.02
C GLY A 25 12.77 0.90 -37.09
N CYS A 26 11.58 0.40 -37.47
CA CYS A 26 10.81 -0.54 -36.64
C CYS A 26 11.60 -1.81 -36.29
N LEU A 27 12.41 -2.33 -37.23
CA LEU A 27 13.18 -3.56 -37.04
C LEU A 27 14.28 -3.43 -35.95
N PRO A 28 15.16 -2.41 -35.96
CA PRO A 28 16.11 -2.19 -34.86
C PRO A 28 15.45 -1.96 -33.48
N LYS A 29 14.28 -1.33 -33.44
CA LYS A 29 13.52 -1.17 -32.19
C LYS A 29 13.04 -2.51 -31.66
N LEU A 30 12.49 -3.35 -32.53
CA LEU A 30 12.06 -4.70 -32.17
C LEU A 30 13.24 -5.55 -31.68
N GLN A 31 14.39 -5.49 -32.34
CA GLN A 31 15.60 -6.20 -31.90
C GLN A 31 16.06 -5.75 -30.51
N LEU A 32 16.02 -4.45 -30.22
CA LEU A 32 16.34 -3.94 -28.88
C LEU A 32 15.32 -4.40 -27.84
N ALA A 33 14.02 -4.34 -28.17
CA ALA A 33 12.96 -4.83 -27.31
C ALA A 33 13.16 -6.31 -26.99
N LEU A 34 13.41 -7.16 -28.00
CA LEU A 34 13.67 -8.58 -27.81
C LEU A 34 14.90 -8.85 -26.94
N ARG A 35 15.99 -8.09 -27.12
CA ARG A 35 17.18 -8.20 -26.26
C ARG A 35 16.88 -7.81 -24.82
N ALA A 36 16.17 -6.70 -24.61
CA ALA A 36 15.78 -6.26 -23.27
C ALA A 36 14.84 -7.28 -22.60
N THR A 37 13.86 -7.80 -23.34
CA THR A 37 12.96 -8.87 -22.88
C THR A 37 13.73 -10.15 -22.56
N ALA A 38 14.70 -10.54 -23.38
CA ALA A 38 15.53 -11.72 -23.13
C ALA A 38 16.35 -11.58 -21.83
N VAL A 39 16.93 -10.41 -21.58
CA VAL A 39 17.67 -10.14 -20.33
C VAL A 39 16.73 -10.18 -19.11
N ALA A 40 15.50 -9.68 -19.26
CA ALA A 40 14.50 -9.70 -18.20
C ALA A 40 13.77 -11.05 -18.06
N ALA A 41 13.92 -11.97 -19.02
CA ALA A 41 13.09 -13.18 -19.12
C ALA A 41 13.24 -14.08 -17.90
N VAL A 42 14.47 -14.32 -17.44
CA VAL A 42 14.74 -15.21 -16.30
C VAL A 42 14.12 -14.67 -14.99
N PRO A 43 14.41 -13.43 -14.54
CA PRO A 43 13.80 -12.93 -13.31
C PRO A 43 12.28 -12.78 -13.41
N VAL A 44 11.74 -12.41 -14.59
CA VAL A 44 10.29 -12.33 -14.81
C VAL A 44 9.64 -13.71 -14.75
N ALA A 45 10.22 -14.72 -15.41
CA ALA A 45 9.72 -16.09 -15.38
C ALA A 45 9.78 -16.67 -13.95
N GLY A 46 10.86 -16.40 -13.21
CA GLY A 46 10.96 -16.78 -11.80
C GLY A 46 9.86 -16.14 -10.95
N ALA A 47 9.65 -14.82 -11.08
CA ALA A 47 8.59 -14.12 -10.38
C ALA A 47 7.18 -14.64 -10.74
N LEU A 48 6.90 -14.85 -12.03
CA LEU A 48 5.62 -15.40 -12.49
C LEU A 48 5.40 -16.83 -12.00
N SER A 49 6.45 -17.64 -11.94
CA SER A 49 6.36 -19.01 -11.42
C SER A 49 6.02 -19.02 -9.92
N LEU A 50 6.67 -18.17 -9.13
CA LEU A 50 6.34 -18.02 -7.70
C LEU A 50 4.92 -17.52 -7.49
N ILE A 51 4.46 -16.56 -8.29
CA ILE A 51 3.07 -16.08 -8.26
C ILE A 51 2.10 -17.20 -8.63
N ALA A 52 2.38 -17.97 -9.67
CA ALA A 52 1.55 -19.09 -10.10
C ALA A 52 1.45 -20.18 -9.02
N LEU A 53 2.57 -20.50 -8.37
CA LEU A 53 2.62 -21.45 -7.24
C LEU A 53 1.79 -20.94 -6.06
N GLN A 54 1.93 -19.65 -5.70
CA GLN A 54 1.13 -19.05 -4.64
C GLN A 54 -0.36 -19.03 -4.96
N ASN A 55 -0.72 -18.67 -6.20
CA ASN A 55 -2.11 -18.69 -6.67
C ASN A 55 -2.67 -20.10 -6.56
N TYR A 56 -1.95 -21.11 -7.07
CA TYR A 56 -2.38 -22.50 -7.00
C TYR A 56 -2.54 -22.99 -5.55
N ALA A 57 -1.59 -22.67 -4.67
CA ALA A 57 -1.63 -23.09 -3.26
C ALA A 57 -2.84 -22.53 -2.49
N ILE A 58 -3.34 -21.34 -2.86
CA ILE A 58 -4.43 -20.66 -2.14
C ILE A 58 -5.78 -20.85 -2.84
N SER A 59 -5.84 -20.77 -4.16
CA SER A 59 -7.09 -20.78 -4.93
C SER A 59 -7.35 -22.09 -5.69
N GLY A 60 -6.37 -23.01 -5.70
CA GLY A 60 -6.40 -24.22 -6.52
C GLY A 60 -6.16 -23.98 -8.01
N GLN A 61 -5.91 -22.74 -8.44
CA GLN A 61 -5.75 -22.37 -9.86
C GLN A 61 -4.58 -21.40 -10.04
N ILE A 62 -3.69 -21.68 -11.00
CA ILE A 62 -2.51 -20.83 -11.27
C ILE A 62 -2.86 -19.40 -11.71
N SER A 63 -4.02 -19.22 -12.36
CA SER A 63 -4.47 -17.94 -12.92
C SER A 63 -5.35 -17.14 -11.95
N ARG A 64 -5.91 -17.77 -10.91
CA ARG A 64 -6.84 -17.12 -9.98
C ARG A 64 -6.08 -16.57 -8.78
N MET A 65 -5.98 -15.25 -8.72
CA MET A 65 -5.29 -14.55 -7.64
C MET A 65 -6.04 -14.72 -6.30
N PRO A 66 -5.32 -14.87 -5.16
CA PRO A 66 -5.91 -14.88 -3.82
C PRO A 66 -6.84 -13.69 -3.55
N TYR A 67 -6.45 -12.51 -4.05
CA TYR A 67 -7.28 -11.30 -3.95
C TYR A 67 -8.64 -11.46 -4.64
N ALA A 68 -8.68 -12.06 -5.83
CA ALA A 68 -9.94 -12.28 -6.55
C ALA A 68 -10.83 -13.33 -5.86
N LEU A 69 -10.22 -14.37 -5.27
CA LEU A 69 -10.95 -15.34 -4.43
C LEU A 69 -11.54 -14.65 -3.19
N HIS A 70 -10.76 -13.81 -2.52
CA HIS A 70 -11.23 -13.03 -1.36
C HIS A 70 -12.41 -12.13 -1.72
N GLU A 71 -12.30 -11.34 -2.80
CA GLU A 71 -13.40 -10.46 -3.23
C GLU A 71 -14.65 -11.25 -3.62
N GLN A 72 -14.51 -12.46 -4.19
CA GLN A 72 -15.68 -13.31 -4.44
C GLN A 72 -16.33 -13.83 -3.14
N GLN A 73 -15.52 -14.14 -2.13
CA GLN A 73 -16.01 -14.67 -0.85
C GLN A 73 -16.66 -13.59 0.02
N TYR A 74 -16.07 -12.39 0.05
CA TYR A 74 -16.38 -11.34 1.03
C TYR A 74 -16.71 -9.97 0.43
N GLY A 75 -16.26 -9.71 -0.80
CA GLY A 75 -16.33 -8.40 -1.44
C GLY A 75 -17.75 -7.98 -1.78
N VAL A 76 -18.14 -6.78 -1.34
CA VAL A 76 -19.43 -6.16 -1.66
C VAL A 76 -19.27 -5.07 -2.72
N ALA A 77 -18.32 -4.16 -2.52
CA ALA A 77 -18.04 -3.07 -3.45
C ALA A 77 -17.17 -3.55 -4.62
N PRO A 78 -17.43 -3.10 -5.85
CA PRO A 78 -16.53 -3.38 -6.97
C PRO A 78 -15.20 -2.63 -6.77
N LEU A 79 -14.13 -3.14 -7.39
CA LEU A 79 -12.83 -2.46 -7.39
C LEU A 79 -12.89 -1.10 -8.08
N PHE A 80 -13.66 -1.01 -9.18
CA PHE A 80 -13.78 0.19 -9.99
C PHE A 80 -15.12 0.88 -9.81
N VAL A 81 -15.13 2.21 -9.92
CA VAL A 81 -16.33 3.06 -9.72
C VAL A 81 -17.44 2.82 -10.74
N PHE A 82 -17.13 2.14 -11.85
CA PHE A 82 -18.07 1.78 -12.91
C PHE A 82 -18.61 0.35 -12.79
N GLY A 83 -18.16 -0.42 -11.80
CA GLY A 83 -18.73 -1.74 -11.51
C GLY A 83 -20.05 -1.65 -10.75
N GLN A 84 -20.68 -2.80 -10.52
CA GLN A 84 -21.85 -2.91 -9.64
C GLN A 84 -21.48 -3.64 -8.35
N PRO A 85 -22.10 -3.29 -7.20
CA PRO A 85 -21.98 -4.07 -5.99
C PRO A 85 -22.45 -5.51 -6.20
N GLN A 86 -21.84 -6.45 -5.48
CA GLN A 86 -22.17 -7.87 -5.54
C GLN A 86 -22.53 -8.40 -4.14
N VAL A 87 -23.27 -9.51 -4.12
CA VAL A 87 -23.54 -10.24 -2.87
C VAL A 87 -22.43 -11.27 -2.65
N PRO A 88 -21.65 -11.18 -1.55
CA PRO A 88 -20.57 -12.10 -1.23
C PRO A 88 -21.04 -13.56 -1.20
N ALA A 89 -20.18 -14.50 -1.61
CA ALA A 89 -20.54 -15.91 -1.64
C ALA A 89 -20.85 -16.49 -0.25
N ILE A 90 -20.14 -16.03 0.79
CA ILE A 90 -20.32 -16.54 2.15
C ILE A 90 -21.72 -16.23 2.72
N GLU A 91 -22.31 -15.09 2.34
CA GLU A 91 -23.65 -14.69 2.79
C GLU A 91 -24.78 -15.57 2.23
N ARG A 92 -24.46 -16.48 1.29
CA ARG A 92 -25.44 -17.41 0.69
C ARG A 92 -25.61 -18.69 1.50
N GLY A 93 -24.82 -18.88 2.57
CA GLY A 93 -24.86 -20.10 3.38
C GLY A 93 -24.37 -19.96 4.83
N ASP A 94 -23.70 -18.86 5.19
CA ASP A 94 -23.16 -18.59 6.52
C ASP A 94 -23.27 -17.11 6.91
N ASP A 95 -23.20 -16.83 8.21
CA ASP A 95 -23.10 -15.44 8.71
C ASP A 95 -21.71 -14.85 8.50
N LEU A 96 -21.66 -13.70 7.82
CA LEU A 96 -20.44 -12.90 7.64
C LEU A 96 -19.91 -12.39 8.99
N PRO A 97 -18.62 -12.60 9.33
CA PRO A 97 -18.00 -12.08 10.55
C PRO A 97 -18.20 -10.57 10.70
N ALA A 98 -18.31 -10.08 11.93
CA ALA A 98 -18.62 -8.68 12.20
C ALA A 98 -17.53 -7.75 11.65
N THR A 99 -16.25 -8.11 11.78
CA THR A 99 -15.16 -7.31 11.22
C THR A 99 -15.16 -7.28 9.69
N ILE A 100 -15.43 -8.43 9.06
CA ILE A 100 -15.52 -8.53 7.60
C ILE A 100 -16.71 -7.72 7.08
N ARG A 101 -17.84 -7.76 7.79
CA ARG A 101 -19.02 -6.94 7.50
C ARG A 101 -18.71 -5.44 7.64
N ALA A 102 -18.08 -5.04 8.73
CA ALA A 102 -17.69 -3.64 8.95
C ALA A 102 -16.76 -3.13 7.84
N TYR A 103 -15.84 -3.96 7.37
CA TYR A 103 -14.98 -3.63 6.24
C TYR A 103 -15.75 -3.56 4.91
N HIS A 104 -16.46 -4.62 4.52
CA HIS A 104 -17.05 -4.73 3.18
C HIS A 104 -18.38 -3.97 3.03
N HIS A 105 -19.33 -4.16 3.94
CA HIS A 105 -20.61 -3.45 3.92
C HIS A 105 -20.53 -2.03 4.47
N GLY A 106 -19.59 -1.77 5.38
CA GLY A 106 -19.34 -0.43 5.92
C GLY A 106 -18.37 0.35 5.04
N TRP A 107 -17.08 0.25 5.34
CA TRP A 107 -16.06 1.11 4.76
C TRP A 107 -15.95 1.01 3.23
N SER A 108 -15.92 -0.20 2.67
CA SER A 108 -15.68 -0.41 1.23
C SER A 108 -16.86 0.09 0.38
N LEU A 109 -18.09 -0.22 0.80
CA LEU A 109 -19.31 0.19 0.11
C LEU A 109 -19.51 1.71 0.23
N GLN A 110 -19.26 2.28 1.41
CA GLN A 110 -19.30 3.73 1.59
C GLN A 110 -18.27 4.43 0.68
N SER A 111 -17.05 3.89 0.57
CA SER A 111 -16.01 4.42 -0.32
C SER A 111 -16.44 4.38 -1.79
N TYR A 112 -17.03 3.28 -2.24
CA TYR A 112 -17.62 3.17 -3.58
C TYR A 112 -18.73 4.20 -3.82
N GLN A 113 -19.69 4.30 -2.90
CA GLN A 113 -20.80 5.26 -3.00
C GLN A 113 -20.32 6.71 -3.06
N GLN A 114 -19.29 7.06 -2.28
CA GLN A 114 -18.69 8.40 -2.32
C GLN A 114 -17.94 8.70 -3.63
N ARG A 115 -17.55 7.67 -4.38
CA ARG A 115 -16.85 7.81 -5.67
C ARG A 115 -17.74 7.56 -6.89
N ALA A 116 -18.98 7.13 -6.69
CA ALA A 116 -19.93 6.89 -7.77
C ALA A 116 -20.31 8.20 -8.51
N GLY A 117 -20.48 8.09 -9.83
CA GLY A 117 -20.82 9.22 -10.70
C GLY A 117 -19.66 10.20 -10.97
N LEU A 118 -19.90 11.22 -11.79
CA LEU A 118 -18.86 12.15 -12.25
C LEU A 118 -18.24 12.96 -11.10
N THR A 119 -19.07 13.48 -10.19
CA THR A 119 -18.62 14.28 -9.04
C THR A 119 -17.81 13.45 -8.05
N GLY A 120 -18.24 12.21 -7.78
CA GLY A 120 -17.50 11.24 -6.96
C GLY A 120 -16.16 10.85 -7.59
N TRP A 121 -16.12 10.64 -8.90
CA TRP A 121 -14.87 10.34 -9.60
C TRP A 121 -13.89 11.54 -9.58
N LEU A 122 -14.38 12.77 -9.77
CA LEU A 122 -13.56 13.99 -9.63
C LEU A 122 -13.01 14.16 -8.21
N ARG A 123 -13.77 13.76 -7.19
CA ARG A 123 -13.26 13.67 -5.81
C ARG A 123 -12.11 12.66 -5.72
N GLY A 124 -12.22 11.51 -6.38
CA GLY A 124 -11.14 10.52 -6.49
C GLY A 124 -9.87 11.07 -7.15
N VAL A 125 -10.01 11.88 -8.21
CA VAL A 125 -8.88 12.59 -8.85
C VAL A 125 -8.20 13.53 -7.86
N ARG A 126 -9.00 14.35 -7.16
CA ARG A 126 -8.50 15.26 -6.12
C ARG A 126 -7.76 14.49 -5.02
N GLU A 127 -8.31 13.37 -4.57
CA GLU A 127 -7.68 12.51 -3.55
C GLU A 127 -6.38 11.87 -4.04
N ALA A 128 -6.29 11.47 -5.31
CA ALA A 128 -5.04 10.98 -5.91
C ALA A 128 -3.96 12.08 -5.89
N CYS A 129 -4.31 13.29 -6.33
CA CYS A 129 -3.40 14.45 -6.29
C CYS A 129 -3.00 14.81 -4.86
N TRP A 130 -3.94 14.82 -3.92
CA TRP A 130 -3.67 15.09 -2.52
C TRP A 130 -2.77 14.03 -1.89
N THR A 131 -3.02 12.75 -2.18
CA THR A 131 -2.20 11.63 -1.69
C THR A 131 -0.78 11.73 -2.23
N LEU A 132 -0.62 12.05 -3.53
CA LEU A 132 0.69 12.29 -4.11
C LEU A 132 1.39 13.48 -3.45
N ALA A 133 0.69 14.58 -3.25
CA ALA A 133 1.24 15.80 -2.66
C ALA A 133 1.59 15.64 -1.17
N SER A 134 0.90 14.77 -0.42
CA SER A 134 1.13 14.57 1.02
C SER A 134 2.19 13.51 1.31
N TYR A 135 2.17 12.37 0.60
CA TYR A 135 3.10 11.26 0.86
C TYR A 135 4.37 11.32 0.02
N TRP A 136 4.31 11.96 -1.15
CA TRP A 136 5.43 12.05 -2.09
C TRP A 136 5.83 13.51 -2.37
N VAL A 137 5.53 14.43 -1.45
CA VAL A 137 5.71 15.90 -1.59
C VAL A 137 7.07 16.27 -2.19
N ALA A 138 8.14 15.68 -1.66
CA ALA A 138 9.50 15.99 -2.05
C ALA A 138 9.81 15.59 -3.50
N LEU A 139 9.17 14.54 -4.02
CA LEU A 139 9.35 14.04 -5.39
C LEU A 139 8.32 14.61 -6.37
N ALA A 140 7.12 14.95 -5.90
CA ALA A 140 6.05 15.47 -6.75
C ALA A 140 6.20 16.98 -7.01
N LEU A 141 6.72 17.74 -6.05
CA LEU A 141 6.80 19.20 -6.17
C LEU A 141 7.99 19.69 -7.00
N ILE A 142 9.16 19.03 -6.95
CA ILE A 142 10.32 19.48 -7.74
C ILE A 142 10.01 19.50 -9.24
N PRO A 143 9.41 18.46 -9.85
CA PRO A 143 9.00 18.52 -11.24
C PRO A 143 8.09 19.72 -11.54
N LEU A 144 7.14 20.04 -10.65
CA LEU A 144 6.26 21.19 -10.85
C LEU A 144 7.02 22.52 -10.76
N LEU A 145 7.84 22.70 -9.73
CA LEU A 145 8.62 23.91 -9.57
C LEU A 145 9.54 24.13 -10.76
N THR A 146 10.21 23.07 -11.22
CA THR A 146 11.19 23.09 -12.32
C THR A 146 10.58 23.01 -13.72
N ALA A 147 9.25 23.10 -13.85
CA ALA A 147 8.52 22.97 -15.11
C ALA A 147 9.07 23.82 -16.25
N ALA A 148 9.34 25.10 -15.99
CA ALA A 148 9.86 26.03 -16.98
C ALA A 148 11.16 25.54 -17.66
N TYR A 149 11.97 24.72 -16.97
CA TYR A 149 13.26 24.24 -17.48
C TYR A 149 13.16 22.92 -18.25
N TRP A 150 12.10 22.14 -18.07
CA TRP A 150 11.95 20.84 -18.73
C TRP A 150 10.81 20.79 -19.75
N LEU A 151 9.80 21.68 -19.66
CA LEU A 151 8.64 21.71 -20.55
C LEU A 151 8.98 21.82 -22.05
N PRO A 152 10.03 22.55 -22.48
CA PRO A 152 10.42 22.60 -23.88
C PRO A 152 10.86 21.24 -24.46
N PHE A 153 11.21 20.27 -23.61
CA PHE A 153 11.83 19.02 -24.04
C PHE A 153 10.81 17.88 -24.12
N ARG A 154 10.92 17.06 -25.18
CA ARG A 154 10.00 15.95 -25.45
C ARG A 154 9.98 14.90 -24.33
N LEU A 155 11.16 14.42 -23.89
CA LEU A 155 11.26 13.35 -22.89
C LEU A 155 10.56 13.69 -21.55
N PRO A 156 10.87 14.82 -20.88
CA PRO A 156 10.15 15.22 -19.68
C PRO A 156 8.63 15.37 -19.89
N ARG A 157 8.18 15.94 -21.01
CA ARG A 157 6.74 16.03 -21.31
C ARG A 157 6.07 14.67 -21.37
N LEU A 158 6.71 13.68 -22.00
CA LEU A 158 6.19 12.32 -22.07
C LEU A 158 6.16 11.65 -20.68
N LEU A 159 7.17 11.86 -19.84
CA LEU A 159 7.17 11.37 -18.46
C LEU A 159 6.06 12.01 -17.62
N ALA A 160 5.87 13.32 -17.74
CA ALA A 160 4.79 14.03 -17.04
C ALA A 160 3.40 13.56 -17.50
N LEU A 161 3.25 13.29 -18.80
CA LEU A 161 2.03 12.69 -19.35
C LEU A 161 1.78 11.28 -18.79
N ALA A 162 2.82 10.43 -18.68
CA ALA A 162 2.68 9.10 -18.09
C ALA A 162 2.24 9.18 -16.62
N VAL A 163 2.80 10.10 -15.83
CA VAL A 163 2.33 10.37 -14.45
C VAL A 163 0.86 10.79 -14.45
N ALA A 164 0.46 11.73 -15.32
CA ALA A 164 -0.92 12.20 -15.40
C ALA A 164 -1.91 11.08 -15.77
N ILE A 165 -1.58 10.26 -16.77
CA ILE A 165 -2.40 9.11 -17.17
C ILE A 165 -2.50 8.08 -16.04
N GLN A 166 -1.40 7.77 -15.35
CA GLN A 166 -1.42 6.84 -14.23
C GLN A 166 -2.31 7.34 -13.08
N LEU A 167 -2.22 8.64 -12.73
CA LEU A 167 -3.08 9.24 -11.70
C LEU A 167 -4.55 9.18 -12.10
N LEU A 168 -4.86 9.50 -13.36
CA LEU A 168 -6.21 9.46 -13.92
C LEU A 168 -6.80 8.05 -13.91
N LEU A 169 -6.01 7.03 -14.26
CA LEU A 169 -6.48 5.65 -14.24
C LEU A 169 -6.61 5.11 -12.81
N SER A 170 -5.71 5.53 -11.91
CA SER A 170 -5.78 5.15 -10.49
C SER A 170 -6.97 5.81 -9.78
N SER A 171 -7.47 6.95 -10.26
CA SER A 171 -8.67 7.60 -9.72
C SER A 171 -9.97 6.84 -9.99
N SER A 172 -9.95 5.88 -10.91
CA SER A 172 -11.10 5.05 -11.25
C SER A 172 -11.35 3.90 -10.25
N VAL A 173 -10.45 3.69 -9.29
CA VAL A 173 -10.62 2.71 -8.20
C VAL A 173 -11.46 3.34 -7.08
N CYS A 174 -12.21 2.55 -6.31
CA CYS A 174 -13.12 3.04 -5.27
C CYS A 174 -12.42 3.63 -4.02
N TRP A 175 -11.13 3.36 -3.82
CA TRP A 175 -10.32 3.93 -2.73
C TRP A 175 -8.85 4.03 -3.16
N ILE A 176 -8.10 4.98 -2.59
CA ILE A 176 -6.68 5.18 -2.89
C ILE A 176 -5.86 5.19 -1.61
N PHE A 177 -4.82 4.36 -1.58
CA PHE A 177 -3.77 4.42 -0.58
C PHE A 177 -2.44 4.90 -1.20
N PRO A 178 -1.53 5.48 -0.41
CA PRO A 178 -0.27 6.06 -0.92
C PRO A 178 0.57 5.10 -1.76
N HIS A 179 0.57 3.82 -1.40
CA HIS A 179 1.34 2.80 -2.09
C HIS A 179 0.73 2.39 -3.45
N TYR A 180 -0.52 2.74 -3.74
CA TYR A 180 -1.12 2.54 -5.08
C TYR A 180 -0.50 3.48 -6.11
N LEU A 181 -0.07 4.66 -5.68
CA LEU A 181 0.60 5.64 -6.54
C LEU A 181 2.11 5.39 -6.68
N SER A 182 2.66 4.39 -5.98
CA SER A 182 4.10 4.05 -6.08
C SER A 182 4.64 3.85 -7.52
N PRO A 183 3.86 3.38 -8.52
CA PRO A 183 4.38 3.24 -9.88
C PRO A 183 4.75 4.55 -10.57
N VAL A 184 4.25 5.71 -10.11
CA VAL A 184 4.66 7.01 -10.69
C VAL A 184 6.03 7.47 -10.19
N VAL A 185 6.52 6.91 -9.08
CA VAL A 185 7.74 7.36 -8.39
C VAL A 185 8.98 7.36 -9.29
N PRO A 186 9.26 6.31 -10.11
CA PRO A 186 10.40 6.32 -11.01
C PRO A 186 10.36 7.45 -12.05
N TRP A 187 9.17 7.77 -12.59
CA TRP A 187 9.02 8.87 -13.54
C TRP A 187 9.17 10.24 -12.87
N LEU A 188 8.65 10.41 -11.65
CA LEU A 188 8.84 11.62 -10.85
C LEU A 188 10.31 11.84 -10.47
N ALA A 189 11.02 10.77 -10.12
CA ALA A 189 12.46 10.81 -9.87
C ALA A 189 13.22 11.22 -11.15
N ALA A 190 12.89 10.62 -12.30
CA ALA A 190 13.48 10.98 -13.57
C ALA A 190 13.20 12.45 -13.95
N LEU A 191 11.97 12.92 -13.79
CA LEU A 191 11.59 14.33 -14.00
C LEU A 191 12.37 15.27 -13.08
N THR A 192 12.52 14.91 -11.82
CA THR A 192 13.32 15.65 -10.83
C THR A 192 14.77 15.79 -11.29
N VAL A 193 15.40 14.67 -11.68
CA VAL A 193 16.78 14.67 -12.19
C VAL A 193 16.91 15.50 -13.47
N LEU A 194 15.95 15.37 -14.39
CA LEU A 194 15.94 16.14 -15.64
C LEU A 194 15.78 17.63 -15.36
N GLY A 195 14.88 18.03 -14.47
CA GLY A 195 14.70 19.41 -14.02
C GLY A 195 16.00 20.01 -13.49
N PHE A 196 16.64 19.33 -12.54
CA PHE A 196 17.92 19.79 -11.99
C PHE A 196 19.04 19.84 -13.03
N ARG A 197 19.17 18.82 -13.89
CA ARG A 197 20.18 18.85 -14.97
C ARG A 197 19.99 20.03 -15.90
N ARG A 198 18.75 20.44 -16.18
CA ARG A 198 18.45 21.58 -17.05
C ARG A 198 18.77 22.91 -16.38
N ILE A 199 18.44 23.06 -15.10
CA ILE A 199 18.82 24.22 -14.28
C ILE A 199 20.35 24.36 -14.25
N LEU A 200 21.07 23.27 -13.96
CA LEU A 200 22.54 23.26 -13.93
C LEU A 200 23.15 23.60 -15.29
N ARG A 201 22.57 23.11 -16.40
CA ARG A 201 23.01 23.47 -17.75
C ARG A 201 22.79 24.96 -18.03
N ALA A 202 21.61 25.50 -17.69
CA ALA A 202 21.31 26.92 -17.84
C ALA A 202 22.27 27.80 -17.03
N PHE A 203 22.66 27.35 -15.83
CA PHE A 203 23.67 28.03 -15.01
C PHE A 203 25.08 28.01 -15.65
N ARG A 204 25.46 26.88 -16.26
CA ARG A 204 26.79 26.68 -16.87
C ARG A 204 26.96 27.34 -18.23
N GLN A 205 25.89 27.70 -18.94
CA GLN A 205 26.04 28.39 -20.22
C GLN A 205 26.73 29.75 -20.02
N PRO A 206 27.71 30.12 -20.88
CA PRO A 206 28.26 31.47 -20.88
C PRO A 206 27.14 32.43 -21.26
N ALA A 207 26.68 33.21 -20.28
CA ALA A 207 25.84 34.35 -20.58
C ALA A 207 26.70 35.31 -21.41
N CYS A 208 26.24 35.72 -22.58
CA CYS A 208 26.89 36.77 -23.37
C CYS A 208 27.01 38.03 -22.49
N GLY A 209 28.15 38.21 -21.81
CA GLY A 209 28.54 39.41 -21.05
C GLY A 209 27.77 39.76 -19.77
N LEU A 210 26.66 39.09 -19.40
CA LEU A 210 25.82 39.52 -18.27
C LEU A 210 25.74 38.47 -17.13
N PRO A 211 26.11 38.81 -15.88
CA PRO A 211 26.04 37.88 -14.73
C PRO A 211 24.61 37.63 -14.20
N ARG A 212 23.65 38.47 -14.58
CA ARG A 212 22.24 38.44 -14.12
C ARG A 212 21.49 37.11 -14.33
N PRO A 213 21.55 36.42 -15.50
CA PRO A 213 20.89 35.13 -15.69
C PRO A 213 21.43 34.02 -14.76
N ARG A 214 22.75 33.99 -14.48
CA ARG A 214 23.35 33.00 -13.58
C ARG A 214 22.89 33.16 -12.14
N LEU A 215 22.88 34.39 -11.64
CA LEU A 215 22.41 34.71 -10.29
C LEU A 215 20.92 34.33 -10.13
N ARG A 216 20.09 34.62 -11.14
CA ARG A 216 18.66 34.26 -11.16
C ARG A 216 18.44 32.75 -11.10
N THR A 217 19.20 31.98 -11.89
CA THR A 217 19.12 30.51 -11.87
C THR A 217 19.63 29.92 -10.55
N ALA A 218 20.68 30.49 -9.94
CA ALA A 218 21.17 30.08 -8.63
C ALA A 218 20.14 30.35 -7.52
N HIS A 219 19.58 31.57 -7.44
CA HIS A 219 18.53 31.89 -6.47
C HIS A 219 17.30 31.00 -6.63
N TYR A 220 16.92 30.71 -7.87
CA TYR A 220 15.82 29.80 -8.15
C TYR A 220 16.13 28.37 -7.69
N ALA A 221 17.32 27.83 -7.98
CA ALA A 221 17.73 26.50 -7.52
C ALA A 221 17.76 26.42 -5.99
N SER A 222 18.35 27.42 -5.32
CA SER A 222 18.38 27.52 -3.86
C SER A 222 16.97 27.63 -3.27
N GLY A 223 16.07 28.40 -3.91
CA GLY A 223 14.66 28.49 -3.52
C GLY A 223 13.92 27.16 -3.63
N VAL A 224 14.16 26.39 -4.71
CA VAL A 224 13.58 25.05 -4.88
C VAL A 224 14.08 24.09 -3.79
N LEU A 225 15.38 24.08 -3.51
CA LEU A 225 15.96 23.21 -2.47
C LEU A 225 15.51 23.60 -1.06
N LEU A 226 15.42 24.91 -0.77
CA LEU A 226 14.92 25.41 0.51
C LEU A 226 13.44 25.04 0.71
N ALA A 227 12.60 25.29 -0.30
CA ALA A 227 11.19 24.91 -0.27
C ALA A 227 11.02 23.41 -0.07
N GLN A 228 11.80 22.59 -0.76
CA GLN A 228 11.79 21.13 -0.58
C GLN A 228 12.18 20.74 0.86
N SER A 229 13.25 21.34 1.40
CA SER A 229 13.75 21.03 2.75
C SER A 229 12.71 21.38 3.82
N ILE A 230 12.06 22.55 3.69
CA ILE A 230 10.97 22.98 4.57
C ILE A 230 9.80 22.01 4.48
N LEU A 231 9.35 21.68 3.27
CA LEU A 231 8.20 20.78 3.08
C LEU A 231 8.48 19.36 3.58
N LEU A 232 9.70 18.85 3.38
CA LEU A 232 10.09 17.56 3.94
C LEU A 232 10.07 17.61 5.47
N ALA A 233 10.63 18.65 6.09
CA ALA A 233 10.59 18.82 7.55
C ALA A 233 9.15 18.89 8.08
N LEU A 234 8.26 19.63 7.40
CA LEU A 234 6.85 19.74 7.75
C LEU A 234 6.08 18.43 7.55
N ALA A 235 6.41 17.64 6.52
CA ALA A 235 5.75 16.36 6.24
C ALA A 235 6.20 15.23 7.18
N VAL A 236 7.47 15.22 7.59
CA VAL A 236 8.04 14.14 8.42
C VAL A 236 7.46 14.14 9.84
N GLY A 237 7.19 15.31 10.44
CA GLY A 237 6.68 15.41 11.80
C GLY A 237 5.36 14.63 12.02
N PRO A 238 4.29 14.96 11.28
CA PRO A 238 3.01 14.26 11.36
C PRO A 238 3.11 12.77 11.00
N LEU A 239 3.93 12.40 10.02
CA LEU A 239 4.15 11.00 9.65
C LEU A 239 4.86 10.21 10.77
N ARG A 240 5.81 10.83 11.48
CA ARG A 240 6.56 10.20 12.57
C ARG A 240 5.68 9.95 13.80
N ASN A 241 4.76 10.88 14.09
CA ASN A 241 3.99 10.94 15.34
C ASN A 241 2.50 10.63 15.15
N GLY A 242 2.09 10.19 13.96
CA GLY A 242 0.68 9.94 13.66
C GLY A 242 0.09 8.75 14.44
N PRO A 243 -1.22 8.78 14.76
CA PRO A 243 -1.90 7.73 15.53
C PRO A 243 -1.85 6.34 14.86
N GLN A 244 -1.70 6.29 13.54
CA GLN A 244 -1.50 5.03 12.80
C GLN A 244 -0.27 4.25 13.26
N ARG A 245 0.77 4.95 13.74
CA ARG A 245 2.00 4.31 14.22
C ARG A 245 1.88 3.79 15.65
N GLU A 246 1.10 4.48 16.49
CA GLU A 246 0.95 4.10 17.89
C GLU A 246 0.33 2.70 18.02
N TRP A 247 -0.76 2.46 17.29
CA TRP A 247 -1.41 1.15 17.23
C TRP A 247 -0.42 0.03 16.87
N ALA A 248 0.34 0.19 15.77
CA ALA A 248 1.28 -0.81 15.30
C ALA A 248 2.42 -1.06 16.32
N LEU A 249 2.92 0.00 16.96
CA LEU A 249 3.95 -0.10 17.99
C LEU A 249 3.43 -0.80 19.24
N ARG A 250 2.20 -0.51 19.68
CA ARG A 250 1.55 -1.21 20.80
C ARG A 250 1.40 -2.69 20.51
N ARG A 251 0.89 -3.04 19.33
CA ARG A 251 0.75 -4.43 18.87
C ARG A 251 2.10 -5.15 18.84
N ALA A 252 3.16 -4.51 18.33
CA ALA A 252 4.50 -5.06 18.31
C ALA A 252 5.10 -5.24 19.72
N ALA A 253 4.87 -4.27 20.61
CA ALA A 253 5.34 -4.34 22.01
C ALA A 253 4.68 -5.51 22.77
N ILE A 254 3.38 -5.73 22.59
CA ILE A 254 2.67 -6.85 23.20
C ILE A 254 3.20 -8.18 22.65
N GLU A 255 3.41 -8.31 21.34
CA GLU A 255 3.99 -9.53 20.78
C GLU A 255 5.42 -9.78 21.27
N ALA A 256 6.26 -8.75 21.36
CA ALA A 256 7.59 -8.87 21.92
C ALA A 256 7.57 -9.27 23.42
N GLY A 257 6.59 -8.76 24.17
CA GLY A 257 6.36 -9.13 25.56
C GLY A 257 5.95 -10.60 25.71
N LEU A 258 4.90 -11.01 25.01
CA LEU A 258 4.41 -12.40 25.02
C LEU A 258 5.45 -13.38 24.48
N SER A 259 6.25 -13.00 23.49
CA SER A 259 7.30 -13.89 22.94
C SER A 259 8.41 -14.21 23.95
N LYS A 260 8.61 -13.35 24.96
CA LYS A 260 9.58 -13.58 26.05
C LYS A 260 9.03 -14.43 27.18
N LEU A 261 7.70 -14.59 27.27
CA LEU A 261 7.09 -15.45 28.29
C LEU A 261 7.28 -16.93 27.93
N GLU A 262 7.21 -17.78 28.95
CA GLU A 262 7.23 -19.23 28.77
C GLU A 262 5.93 -19.75 28.16
N GLY A 263 5.98 -20.91 27.50
CA GLY A 263 4.84 -21.51 26.82
C GLY A 263 4.50 -20.84 25.49
N ARG A 264 3.39 -21.24 24.86
CA ARG A 264 2.88 -20.57 23.65
C ARG A 264 1.63 -19.78 24.00
N HIS A 265 1.24 -18.84 23.16
CA HIS A 265 0.16 -17.91 23.47
C HIS A 265 -0.83 -17.81 22.31
N LEU A 266 -2.10 -17.63 22.65
CA LEU A 266 -3.19 -17.27 21.75
C LEU A 266 -3.87 -16.01 22.29
N VAL A 267 -3.96 -14.96 21.49
CA VAL A 267 -4.59 -13.69 21.86
C VAL A 267 -5.87 -13.52 21.06
N LEU A 268 -7.01 -13.53 21.75
CA LEU A 268 -8.32 -13.21 21.21
C LEU A 268 -8.53 -11.69 21.25
N VAL A 269 -8.69 -11.07 20.09
CA VAL A 269 -8.80 -9.62 19.95
C VAL A 269 -10.27 -9.22 19.78
N LYS A 270 -10.80 -8.46 20.73
CA LYS A 270 -12.17 -7.97 20.74
C LYS A 270 -12.23 -6.50 20.34
N TYR A 271 -12.73 -6.25 19.15
CA TYR A 271 -12.92 -4.90 18.63
C TYR A 271 -14.17 -4.23 19.20
N ALA A 272 -14.10 -2.91 19.41
CA ALA A 272 -15.28 -2.10 19.65
C ALA A 272 -16.10 -1.92 18.36
N ALA A 273 -17.36 -1.50 18.48
CA ALA A 273 -18.23 -1.27 17.32
C ALA A 273 -17.67 -0.18 16.38
N GLU A 274 -16.99 0.81 16.95
CA GLU A 274 -16.38 1.93 16.25
C GLU A 274 -14.91 1.68 15.86
N HIS A 275 -14.43 0.44 15.95
CA HIS A 275 -13.05 0.09 15.62
C HIS A 275 -12.68 0.53 14.20
N ASN A 276 -11.50 1.14 14.06
CA ASN A 276 -10.98 1.51 12.76
C ASN A 276 -10.49 0.25 12.03
N VAL A 277 -11.24 -0.19 11.01
CA VAL A 277 -10.94 -1.39 10.20
C VAL A 277 -9.54 -1.40 9.54
N HIS A 278 -8.85 -0.26 9.49
CA HIS A 278 -7.47 -0.16 9.00
C HIS A 278 -6.40 -0.42 10.07
N GLN A 279 -6.79 -0.65 11.33
CA GLN A 279 -5.92 -0.91 12.48
C GLN A 279 -6.06 -2.36 12.98
N GLU A 280 -5.91 -3.31 12.05
CA GLU A 280 -6.11 -4.74 12.30
C GLU A 280 -4.98 -5.36 13.14
N TRP A 281 -5.28 -5.90 14.32
CA TRP A 281 -4.29 -6.55 15.21
C TRP A 281 -3.96 -8.00 14.83
N VAL A 282 -4.80 -8.65 14.04
CA VAL A 282 -4.68 -10.08 13.74
C VAL A 282 -3.77 -10.30 12.53
N TYR A 283 -2.47 -10.37 12.82
CA TYR A 283 -1.43 -10.78 11.90
C TYR A 283 -0.64 -11.94 12.51
N ASN A 284 -0.58 -13.06 11.80
CA ASN A 284 0.16 -14.26 12.19
C ASN A 284 1.24 -14.61 11.15
N GLY A 285 2.26 -15.34 11.58
CA GLY A 285 3.17 -16.02 10.66
C GLY A 285 2.48 -17.11 9.85
N ALA A 286 3.15 -17.60 8.80
CA ALA A 286 2.59 -18.62 7.90
C ALA A 286 2.40 -19.98 8.61
N ASP A 287 3.27 -20.35 9.55
CA ASP A 287 3.16 -21.58 10.34
C ASP A 287 2.37 -21.33 11.63
N LEU A 288 1.06 -21.52 11.55
CA LEU A 288 0.15 -21.35 12.69
C LEU A 288 0.40 -22.39 13.80
N ALA A 289 0.81 -23.60 13.44
CA ALA A 289 1.00 -24.68 14.40
C ALA A 289 2.19 -24.39 15.34
N ARG A 290 3.31 -23.89 14.78
CA ARG A 290 4.54 -23.63 15.53
C ARG A 290 4.68 -22.19 16.02
N GLY A 291 3.82 -21.27 15.60
CA GLY A 291 3.88 -19.87 16.01
C GLY A 291 3.88 -19.70 17.53
N LYS A 292 4.82 -18.95 18.10
CA LYS A 292 4.93 -18.69 19.55
C LYS A 292 3.72 -17.91 20.08
N VAL A 293 3.30 -16.89 19.35
CA VAL A 293 2.13 -16.06 19.65
C VAL A 293 1.19 -16.14 18.44
N LEU A 294 -0.05 -16.51 18.68
CA LEU A 294 -1.13 -16.45 17.69
C LEU A 294 -2.12 -15.37 18.08
N TRP A 295 -2.70 -14.75 17.06
CA TRP A 295 -3.72 -13.72 17.16
C TRP A 295 -4.96 -14.23 16.44
N ALA A 296 -6.11 -14.02 17.03
CA ALA A 296 -7.38 -14.34 16.42
C ALA A 296 -8.41 -13.27 16.79
N ARG A 297 -9.38 -13.06 15.92
CA ARG A 297 -10.48 -12.13 16.20
C ARG A 297 -11.47 -12.82 17.15
N ASP A 298 -11.90 -12.11 18.18
CA ASP A 298 -13.04 -12.49 19.02
C ASP A 298 -14.32 -12.11 18.25
N GLU A 299 -14.91 -13.08 17.54
CA GLU A 299 -16.02 -12.86 16.59
C GLU A 299 -17.30 -13.52 17.05
N ARG A 300 -17.32 -14.86 17.04
CA ARG A 300 -18.48 -15.68 17.36
C ARG A 300 -18.14 -16.64 18.49
N ARG A 301 -19.11 -16.85 19.38
CA ARG A 301 -18.93 -17.70 20.56
C ARG A 301 -18.52 -19.13 20.19
N ASP A 302 -19.15 -19.73 19.20
CA ASP A 302 -18.86 -21.09 18.74
C ASP A 302 -17.47 -21.20 18.10
N TRP A 303 -17.04 -20.19 17.34
CA TRP A 303 -15.71 -20.15 16.74
C TRP A 303 -14.62 -19.98 17.80
N ASN A 304 -14.84 -19.06 18.74
CA ASN A 304 -13.93 -18.81 19.85
C ASN A 304 -13.80 -20.04 20.75
N GLN A 305 -14.91 -20.76 20.99
CA GLN A 305 -14.90 -21.99 21.77
C GLN A 305 -14.08 -23.08 21.08
N ARG A 306 -14.32 -23.34 19.78
CA ARG A 306 -13.54 -24.31 19.00
C ARG A 306 -12.05 -23.96 18.98
N LEU A 307 -11.73 -22.67 18.85
CA LEU A 307 -10.36 -22.19 18.85
C LEU A 307 -9.71 -22.37 20.23
N ALA A 308 -10.44 -22.07 21.30
CA ALA A 308 -9.96 -22.26 22.66
C ALA A 308 -9.74 -23.75 22.97
N GLU A 309 -10.65 -24.63 22.57
CA GLU A 309 -10.53 -26.08 22.71
C GLU A 309 -9.33 -26.63 21.93
N GLN A 310 -9.15 -26.20 20.68
CA GLN A 310 -8.05 -26.65 19.83
C GLN A 310 -6.66 -26.30 20.39
N TYR A 311 -6.55 -25.20 21.14
CA TYR A 311 -5.28 -24.66 21.63
C TYR A 311 -5.15 -24.70 23.15
N ALA A 312 -6.10 -25.31 23.87
CA ALA A 312 -6.15 -25.31 25.33
C ALA A 312 -4.95 -26.01 25.96
N ASP A 313 -4.44 -27.07 25.32
CA ASP A 313 -3.41 -27.94 25.89
C ASP A 313 -1.99 -27.38 25.75
N ASP A 314 -1.78 -26.43 24.82
CA ASP A 314 -0.44 -26.01 24.43
C ASP A 314 -0.22 -24.50 24.44
N ARG A 315 -1.28 -23.70 24.65
CA ARG A 315 -1.23 -22.24 24.64
C ARG A 315 -1.99 -21.61 25.81
N PHE A 316 -1.38 -20.59 26.38
CA PHE A 316 -2.07 -19.64 27.25
C PHE A 316 -2.97 -18.73 26.41
N ILE A 317 -4.25 -18.64 26.80
CA ILE A 317 -5.25 -17.86 26.07
C ILE A 317 -5.45 -16.50 26.76
N TRP A 318 -5.31 -15.45 25.97
CA TRP A 318 -5.45 -14.06 26.38
C TRP A 318 -6.64 -13.42 25.67
N THR A 319 -7.31 -12.46 26.30
CA THR A 319 -8.17 -11.49 25.61
C THR A 319 -7.49 -10.13 25.53
N LEU A 320 -7.72 -9.41 24.45
CA LEU A 320 -7.27 -8.03 24.26
C LEU A 320 -8.40 -7.21 23.66
N ALA A 321 -8.76 -6.10 24.31
CA ALA A 321 -9.67 -5.10 23.76
C ALA A 321 -8.86 -3.85 23.38
N PRO A 322 -8.39 -3.72 22.13
CA PRO A 322 -7.42 -2.70 21.76
C PRO A 322 -7.96 -1.28 21.71
N ASP A 323 -9.28 -1.12 21.58
CA ASP A 323 -9.96 0.18 21.47
C ASP A 323 -10.24 0.82 22.85
N GLN A 324 -9.81 0.18 23.94
CA GLN A 324 -9.93 0.73 25.29
C GLN A 324 -8.68 1.57 25.66
N PRO A 325 -8.83 2.66 26.44
CA PRO A 325 -7.71 3.56 26.80
C PRO A 325 -6.48 2.85 27.39
N GLU A 326 -6.71 1.78 28.17
CA GLU A 326 -5.68 0.96 28.82
C GLU A 326 -5.64 -0.48 28.26
N ALA A 327 -5.65 -0.62 26.93
CA ALA A 327 -5.57 -1.92 26.27
C ALA A 327 -4.30 -2.71 26.67
N LYS A 328 -4.46 -3.66 27.59
CA LYS A 328 -3.47 -4.69 27.94
C LYS A 328 -4.09 -6.06 27.77
N PRO A 329 -3.34 -7.06 27.27
CA PRO A 329 -3.86 -8.42 27.17
C PRO A 329 -4.10 -8.97 28.59
N ARG A 330 -5.26 -9.61 28.79
CA ARG A 330 -5.68 -10.21 30.05
C ARG A 330 -5.77 -11.72 29.87
N LEU A 331 -5.12 -12.47 30.74
CA LEU A 331 -5.19 -13.93 30.70
C LEU A 331 -6.64 -14.35 31.00
N ILE A 332 -7.19 -15.25 30.18
CA ILE A 332 -8.48 -15.85 30.48
C ILE A 332 -8.25 -16.93 31.54
N PRO A 333 -8.91 -16.86 32.71
CA PRO A 333 -8.86 -17.95 33.68
C PRO A 333 -9.41 -19.21 33.01
N ALA A 334 -8.59 -20.25 32.88
CA ALA A 334 -8.99 -21.48 32.21
C ALA A 334 -10.11 -22.19 33.00
N PRO A 335 -11.13 -22.76 32.33
CA PRO A 335 -12.06 -23.67 32.99
C PRO A 335 -11.46 -25.02 33.41
N HIS A 336 -10.28 -25.47 32.93
CA HIS A 336 -9.77 -26.81 33.27
C HIS A 336 -8.23 -27.01 33.32
N LYS A 337 -7.84 -27.67 34.42
CA LYS A 337 -6.67 -28.46 34.87
C LYS A 337 -5.29 -28.50 34.18
N ASN A 338 -5.09 -28.13 32.91
CA ASN A 338 -3.82 -28.38 32.21
C ASN A 338 -3.18 -27.12 31.60
N GLN A 339 -3.16 -25.99 32.33
CA GLN A 339 -2.20 -24.94 31.97
C GLN A 339 -0.77 -25.48 32.20
N PRO A 340 0.20 -25.18 31.31
CA PRO A 340 1.60 -25.41 31.61
C PRO A 340 1.91 -24.78 32.96
N SER A 341 2.47 -25.55 33.89
CA SER A 341 2.74 -25.10 35.26
C SER A 341 3.77 -23.96 35.25
N GLY A 342 3.27 -22.73 35.20
CA GLY A 342 4.04 -21.51 35.20
C GLY A 342 3.06 -20.35 35.02
N ASN A 343 2.79 -19.61 36.09
CA ASN A 343 1.86 -18.49 36.05
C ASN A 343 2.53 -17.36 35.27
N PRO A 344 2.09 -17.01 34.03
CA PRO A 344 2.72 -15.93 33.30
C PRO A 344 2.40 -14.63 34.05
N SER A 345 3.44 -13.98 34.57
CA SER A 345 3.29 -12.67 35.23
C SER A 345 2.62 -11.69 34.27
N PRO A 346 1.68 -10.85 34.75
CA PRO A 346 1.02 -9.87 33.89
C PRO A 346 2.04 -8.92 33.28
N LEU A 347 1.84 -8.58 32.00
CA LEU A 347 2.63 -7.57 31.30
C LEU A 347 2.51 -6.24 32.06
N ARG A 348 3.60 -5.82 32.73
CA ARG A 348 3.67 -4.53 33.44
C ARG A 348 3.59 -3.36 32.47
#